data_AF-A0A9D9HCR0-F1
#
_entry.id   AF-A0A9D9HCR0-F1
#
_cell.length_a   1.000
_cell.length_b   1.000
_cell.length_c   1.000
_cell.angle_alpha   90.00
_cell.angle_beta   90.00
_cell.angle_gamma   90.00
#
_symmetry.space_group_name_H-M   'P 1'
#
loop_
_entity.id
_entity.type
_entity.pdbx_description
1 polymer ?
#
loop_
_entity_poly.entity_id
_entity_poly.type
_entity_poly.pdbx_seq_one_letter_code
_entity_poly.pdbx_strand_id
1 'polypeptide(L)' 'MNFPRKLASVWRFYVDGFRNMTWGRPLWYIIILKLVILFAVLRVFFFEPVLAGKTEEQKSDHVGSQLVDRADNNRTLKLW' A
#
# COMPACT_ATOMS: atom_id res chain seq x y z
N MET A 1 -9.37 -8.32 -35.84
CA MET A 1 -8.91 -8.80 -34.52
C MET A 1 -9.73 -10.02 -34.12
N ASN A 2 -9.11 -11.21 -34.13
CA ASN A 2 -9.77 -12.45 -33.70
C ASN A 2 -9.81 -12.49 -32.17
N PHE A 3 -10.78 -11.80 -31.56
CA PHE A 3 -11.04 -11.96 -30.13
C PHE A 3 -11.55 -13.40 -29.94
N PRO A 4 -10.90 -14.23 -29.13
CA PRO A 4 -11.32 -15.61 -28.94
C PRO A 4 -12.76 -15.60 -28.40
N ARG A 5 -13.71 -16.11 -29.20
CA ARG A 5 -15.17 -16.10 -28.91
C ARG A 5 -15.52 -16.60 -27.49
N LYS A 6 -14.65 -17.42 -26.90
CA LYS A 6 -14.75 -17.90 -25.51
C LYS A 6 -14.59 -16.78 -24.47
N LEU A 7 -13.64 -15.86 -24.65
CA LEU A 7 -13.47 -14.72 -23.72
C LEU A 7 -14.67 -13.77 -23.78
N ALA A 8 -15.23 -13.55 -24.97
CA ALA A 8 -16.44 -12.76 -25.13
C ALA A 8 -17.65 -13.41 -24.43
N SER A 9 -17.79 -14.75 -24.47
CA SER A 9 -18.88 -15.43 -23.78
C SER A 9 -18.72 -15.41 -22.26
N VAL A 10 -17.50 -15.59 -21.75
CA VAL A 10 -17.19 -15.52 -20.31
C VAL A 10 -17.45 -14.11 -19.77
N TRP A 11 -17.02 -13.07 -20.51
CA TRP A 11 -17.32 -11.68 -20.16
C TRP A 11 -18.82 -11.42 -20.09
N ARG A 12 -19.56 -11.86 -21.11
CA ARG A 12 -21.01 -11.66 -21.16
C ARG A 12 -21.74 -12.43 -20.06
N PHE A 13 -21.29 -13.64 -19.72
CA PHE A 13 -21.83 -14.41 -18.60
C PHE A 13 -21.58 -13.74 -17.26
N TYR A 14 -20.40 -13.15 -17.04
CA TYR A 14 -20.09 -12.41 -15.81
C TYR A 14 -20.96 -11.15 -15.68
N VAL A 15 -21.08 -10.37 -16.76
CA VAL A 15 -21.90 -9.16 -16.80
C VAL A 15 -23.40 -9.49 -16.68
N ASP A 16 -23.88 -10.52 -17.40
CA ASP A 16 -25.28 -10.96 -17.30
C ASP A 16 -25.56 -11.55 -15.92
N GLY A 17 -24.67 -12.36 -15.34
CA GLY A 17 -24.82 -12.90 -13.98
C GLY A 17 -24.85 -11.80 -12.91
N PHE A 18 -24.02 -10.78 -13.04
CA PHE A 18 -24.01 -9.62 -12.16
C PHE A 18 -25.27 -8.75 -12.29
N ARG A 19 -25.79 -8.63 -13.52
CA ARG A 19 -26.97 -7.81 -13.84
C ARG A 19 -28.29 -8.51 -13.53
N ASN A 20 -28.35 -9.84 -13.63
CA ASN A 20 -29.56 -10.64 -13.41
C ASN A 20 -29.79 -11.02 -11.95
N MET A 21 -28.89 -10.65 -11.03
CA MET A 21 -29.16 -10.74 -9.61
C MET A 21 -30.13 -9.64 -9.20
N THR A 22 -31.32 -10.02 -8.74
CA THR A 22 -32.34 -9.11 -8.19
C THR A 22 -31.78 -8.19 -7.10
N TRP A 23 -30.73 -8.65 -6.41
CA TRP A 23 -29.98 -7.93 -5.37
C TRP A 23 -28.56 -7.50 -5.78
N GLY A 24 -28.18 -7.62 -7.06
CA GLY A 24 -26.82 -7.36 -7.54
C GLY A 24 -26.41 -5.89 -7.44
N ARG A 25 -27.33 -4.98 -7.77
CA ARG A 25 -27.12 -3.52 -7.65
C ARG A 25 -26.79 -3.08 -6.22
N PRO A 26 -27.64 -3.36 -5.21
CA PRO A 26 -27.32 -3.00 -3.82
C PRO A 26 -26.07 -3.70 -3.29
N LEU A 27 -25.83 -4.95 -3.69
CA LEU A 27 -24.65 -5.69 -3.25
C LEU A 27 -23.35 -5.04 -3.76
N TRP A 28 -23.33 -4.56 -5.00
CA TRP A 28 -22.17 -3.84 -5.53
C TRP A 28 -21.87 -2.56 -4.77
N TYR A 29 -22.91 -1.80 -4.44
CA TYR A 29 -22.76 -0.59 -3.61
C TYR A 29 -22.19 -0.94 -2.24
N ILE A 30 -22.62 -2.04 -1.62
CA ILE A 30 -22.07 -2.51 -0.35
C ILE A 30 -20.59 -2.88 -0.50
N ILE A 31 -20.20 -3.61 -1.57
CA ILE A 31 -18.81 -3.98 -1.82
C ILE A 31 -17.93 -2.73 -2.00
N ILE A 32 -18.36 -1.78 -2.84
CA ILE A 32 -17.63 -0.51 -3.02
C ILE A 32 -17.52 0.23 -1.70
N LEU A 33 -18.63 0.40 -0.99
CA LEU A 33 -18.66 1.10 0.29
C LEU A 33 -17.69 0.44 1.27
N LYS A 34 -17.66 -0.88 1.34
CA LYS A 34 -16.75 -1.63 2.20
C LYS A 34 -15.30 -1.42 1.78
N LEU A 35 -14.98 -1.43 0.49
CA LEU A 35 -13.63 -1.15 -0.03
C LEU A 35 -13.19 0.28 0.31
N VAL A 36 -14.07 1.27 0.18
CA VAL A 36 -13.79 2.67 0.54
C VAL A 36 -13.59 2.82 2.05
N ILE A 37 -14.46 2.23 2.87
CA ILE A 37 -14.35 2.28 4.34
C ILE A 37 -13.08 1.57 4.81
N LEU A 38 -12.80 0.36 4.30
CA LEU A 38 -11.59 -0.37 4.65
C LEU A 38 -10.34 0.39 4.21
N PHE A 39 -10.33 0.97 3.00
CA PHE A 39 -9.23 1.79 2.54
C PHE A 39 -9.07 3.06 3.37
N ALA A 40 -10.15 3.73 3.76
CA ALA A 40 -10.11 4.93 4.58
C ALA A 40 -9.61 4.63 6.00
N VAL A 41 -10.09 3.56 6.64
CA VAL A 41 -9.63 3.11 7.96
C VAL A 41 -8.17 2.69 7.88
N LEU A 42 -7.79 1.82 6.95
CA LEU A 42 -6.38 1.45 6.78
C LEU A 42 -5.54 2.69 6.47
N ARG A 43 -6.01 3.63 5.67
CA ARG A 43 -5.28 4.87 5.38
C ARG A 43 -5.10 5.74 6.62
N VAL A 44 -6.15 6.01 7.38
CA VAL A 44 -6.03 6.85 8.59
C VAL A 44 -5.21 6.12 9.65
N PHE A 45 -5.52 4.86 9.95
CA PHE A 45 -4.83 4.06 10.98
C PHE A 45 -3.43 3.57 10.59
N PHE A 46 -3.08 3.43 9.31
CA PHE A 46 -1.70 3.10 8.91
C PHE A 46 -0.87 4.35 8.63
N PHE A 47 -1.45 5.49 8.24
CA PHE A 47 -0.66 6.71 8.01
C PHE A 47 -0.52 7.58 9.27
N GLU A 48 -1.52 7.69 10.14
CA GLU A 48 -1.40 8.49 11.37
C GLU A 48 -0.30 7.98 12.33
N PRO A 49 -0.14 6.67 12.63
CA PRO A 49 0.97 6.22 13.46
C PRO A 49 2.32 6.16 12.74
N VAL A 50 2.35 6.24 11.40
CA VAL A 50 3.61 6.33 10.62
C VAL A 50 4.15 7.76 10.60
N LEU A 51 3.29 8.77 10.80
CA LEU A 51 3.68 10.19 10.84
C LEU A 51 3.76 10.78 12.26
N ALA A 52 3.01 10.25 13.23
CA ALA A 52 2.97 10.79 14.60
C ALA A 52 4.03 10.22 15.56
N GLY A 53 4.93 9.34 15.08
CA GLY A 53 5.74 8.48 15.96
C GLY A 53 7.26 8.57 15.83
N LYS A 54 7.82 9.36 14.90
CA LYS A 54 9.27 9.62 14.80
C LYS A 54 9.52 10.80 13.86
N THR A 55 10.00 11.89 14.44
CA THR A 55 10.79 12.93 13.78
C THR A 55 11.90 12.26 12.95
N GLU A 56 11.72 12.18 11.62
CA GLU A 56 12.82 11.94 10.66
C GLU A 56 13.99 12.91 10.89
N GLU A 57 13.66 14.10 11.39
CA GLU A 57 14.56 15.20 11.69
C GLU A 57 15.53 14.92 12.85
N GLN A 58 15.27 13.94 13.73
CA GLN A 58 16.18 13.59 14.83
C GLN A 58 16.91 12.25 14.65
N LYS A 59 16.45 11.39 13.72
CA LYS A 59 17.09 10.10 13.45
C LYS A 59 18.20 10.18 12.41
N SER A 60 18.13 11.13 11.47
CA SER A 60 19.17 11.34 10.46
C SER A 60 20.47 11.88 11.09
N ASP A 61 20.36 12.86 11.99
CA ASP A 61 21.53 13.51 12.62
C ASP A 61 22.31 12.56 13.55
N HIS A 62 21.64 11.59 14.15
CA HIS A 62 22.29 10.62 15.04
C HIS A 62 23.02 9.50 14.28
N VAL A 63 22.57 9.12 13.07
CA VAL A 63 23.26 8.09 12.27
C VAL A 63 24.43 8.71 11.50
N GLY A 64 24.30 9.97 11.04
CA GLY A 64 25.39 10.70 10.38
C GLY A 64 26.62 10.86 11.28
N SER A 65 26.42 11.35 12.51
CA SER A 65 27.50 11.48 13.52
C SER A 65 28.15 10.13 13.86
N GLN A 66 27.34 9.07 14.05
CA GLN A 66 27.86 7.75 14.37
C GLN A 66 28.62 7.05 13.23
N LEU A 67 28.38 7.41 11.97
CA LEU A 67 29.15 6.90 10.83
C LEU A 67 30.47 7.66 10.65
N VAL A 68 30.47 8.97 10.91
CA VAL A 68 31.68 9.80 10.90
C VAL A 68 32.65 9.39 12.03
N ASP A 69 32.15 9.21 13.25
CA ASP A 69 32.97 8.80 14.40
C ASP A 69 33.58 7.40 14.23
N ARG A 70 32.85 6.45 13.63
CA ARG A 70 33.37 5.09 13.35
C ARG A 70 34.40 5.09 12.22
N ALA A 71 34.21 5.91 11.20
CA ALA A 71 35.16 6.04 10.10
C ALA A 71 36.49 6.69 10.54
N ASP A 72 36.43 7.63 11.49
CA ASP A 72 37.60 8.30 12.03
C ASP A 72 38.36 7.41 13.05
N ASN A 73 37.64 6.73 13.94
CA ASN A 73 38.23 5.77 14.90
C ASN A 73 38.93 4.59 14.19
N ASN A 74 38.35 4.05 13.12
CA ASN A 74 38.98 2.95 12.37
C ASN A 74 40.25 3.39 11.59
N ARG A 75 40.41 4.70 11.32
CA ARG A 75 41.65 5.22 10.72
C ARG A 75 42.76 5.39 11.73
N THR A 76 42.46 5.77 12.97
CA THR A 76 43.47 5.93 14.02
C THR A 76 44.04 4.60 14.52
N LEU A 77 43.24 3.53 14.53
CA LEU A 77 43.68 2.18 14.90
C LEU A 77 44.54 1.47 13.83
N LYS A 78 44.69 2.05 12.62
CA LYS A 78 45.46 1.47 11.51
C LYS A 78 46.86 2.08 11.34
N LEU A 79 47.22 3.06 12.17
CA LEU A 79 48.47 3.85 12.10
C LEU A 79 49.48 3.49 13.21
N TRP A 80 49.17 2.48 14.03
CA TRP A 80 50.05 1.87 15.03
C TRP A 80 50.33 0.42 14.65
#